data_AF-A0A5B9W2X2-F1
#
_entry.id   AF-A0A5B9W2X2-F1
#
_cell.length_a   1.000
_cell.length_b   1.000
_cell.length_c   1.000
_cell.angle_alpha   90.00
_cell.angle_beta   90.00
_cell.angle_gamma   90.00
#
_symmetry.space_group_name_H-M   'P 1'
#
loop_
_entity.id
_entity.type
_entity.pdbx_description
1 polymer ?
#
loop_
_entity_poly.entity_id
_entity_poly.type
_entity_poly.pdbx_seq_one_letter_code
_entity_poly.pdbx_strand_id
1 'polypeptide(L)'
;MGRVFAFSRRSFVAAMACGVALLASGWREAAAGPITFTITTSSVTDLDISAFVTVSPDLTQATVDTTGLNGLLGTLGSAYQFTNLGGNSNYTGTAVAGTLNMSGLVTSLGTGDTTLIITETQDGFGAPTGPSGELNTTVTGNFNLAGAGNSQSVNSMYGGGTSVTAGPADFSSTKTTPDSFNQAIGATIASFTTPYSLTNTISFTIPTAGATDTFTVNTQVTTVAVPEPVGVVSLSVGLPLALLAAAWKRRRGQAEAHAA
;
A
#
# COMPACT_ATOMS: atom_id res chain seq x y z
N MET A 1 3.27 57.34 -22.44
CA MET A 1 2.79 55.98 -22.78
C MET A 1 3.61 54.82 -22.18
N GLY A 2 4.54 55.02 -21.23
CA GLY A 2 5.39 53.92 -20.70
C GLY A 2 4.84 53.14 -19.50
N ARG A 3 3.77 53.61 -18.83
CA ARG A 3 3.32 53.02 -17.54
C ARG A 3 2.32 51.86 -17.66
N VAL A 4 1.67 51.69 -18.81
CA VAL A 4 0.63 50.65 -19.02
C VAL A 4 1.23 49.28 -19.33
N PHE A 5 2.42 49.22 -19.94
CA PHE A 5 3.13 47.97 -20.23
C PHE A 5 3.79 47.32 -19.00
N ALA A 6 4.02 48.08 -17.93
CA ALA A 6 4.65 47.56 -16.71
C ALA A 6 3.70 46.74 -15.83
N PHE A 7 2.38 47.00 -15.91
CA PHE A 7 1.39 46.34 -15.06
C PHE A 7 1.05 44.92 -15.55
N SER A 8 1.05 44.66 -16.86
CA SER A 8 0.70 43.34 -17.40
C SER A 8 1.78 42.28 -17.16
N ARG A 9 3.07 42.67 -17.16
CA ARG A 9 4.18 41.75 -16.90
C ARG A 9 4.20 41.27 -15.44
N ARG A 10 3.89 42.14 -14.48
CA ARG A 10 3.91 41.79 -13.06
C ARG A 10 2.78 40.82 -12.67
N SER A 11 1.59 41.00 -13.23
CA SER A 11 0.45 40.09 -12.99
C SER A 11 0.67 38.70 -13.63
N PHE A 12 1.30 38.64 -14.81
CA PHE A 12 1.62 37.37 -15.46
C PHE A 12 2.68 36.57 -14.69
N VAL A 13 3.71 37.25 -14.17
CA VAL A 13 4.74 36.61 -13.34
C VAL A 13 4.18 36.12 -12.00
N ALA A 14 3.27 36.86 -11.37
CA ALA A 14 2.61 36.41 -10.14
C ALA A 14 1.70 35.19 -10.37
N ALA A 15 0.96 35.14 -11.48
CA ALA A 15 0.13 33.98 -11.84
C ALA A 15 0.98 32.74 -12.17
N MET A 16 2.10 32.90 -12.89
CA MET A 16 3.06 31.81 -13.10
C MET A 16 3.73 31.37 -11.79
N ALA A 17 4.06 32.30 -10.88
CA ALA A 17 4.64 31.96 -9.59
C ALA A 17 3.68 31.14 -8.70
N CYS A 18 2.38 31.47 -8.68
CA CYS A 18 1.38 30.62 -8.01
C CYS A 18 1.20 29.26 -8.68
N GLY A 19 1.19 29.19 -10.02
CA GLY A 19 1.09 27.92 -10.74
C GLY A 19 2.30 27.00 -10.51
N VAL A 20 3.51 27.57 -10.46
CA VAL A 20 4.74 26.84 -10.16
C VAL A 20 4.86 26.49 -8.68
N ALA A 21 4.37 27.33 -7.76
CA ALA A 21 4.34 27.03 -6.32
C ALA A 21 3.39 25.86 -5.99
N LEU A 22 2.26 25.75 -6.68
CA LEU A 22 1.33 24.60 -6.55
C LEU A 22 1.92 23.31 -7.14
N LEU A 23 2.77 23.40 -8.17
CA LEU A 23 3.54 22.25 -8.69
C LEU A 23 4.70 21.86 -7.76
N ALA A 24 5.31 22.82 -7.05
CA ALA A 24 6.44 22.58 -6.15
C ALA A 24 6.04 21.99 -4.78
N SER A 25 4.76 22.09 -4.37
CA SER A 25 4.25 21.45 -3.15
C SER A 25 3.88 19.97 -3.32
N GLY A 26 4.01 19.40 -4.52
CA GLY A 26 3.38 18.10 -4.84
C GLY A 26 4.18 16.83 -4.55
N TRP A 27 5.45 16.89 -4.13
CA TRP A 27 6.31 15.70 -4.14
C TRP A 27 7.17 15.62 -2.88
N ARG A 28 6.53 15.39 -1.72
CA ARG A 28 7.18 14.63 -0.66
C ARG A 28 6.69 13.21 -0.81
N GLU A 29 7.46 12.40 -1.53
CA GLU A 29 7.21 10.97 -1.61
C GLU A 29 7.28 10.39 -0.18
N ALA A 30 6.38 9.46 0.08
CA ALA A 30 6.18 8.83 1.36
C ALA A 30 7.43 8.05 1.80
N ALA A 31 8.16 8.54 2.81
CA ALA A 31 9.27 7.79 3.38
C ALA A 31 8.75 6.73 4.37
N ALA A 32 8.40 5.53 3.89
CA ALA A 32 8.19 4.36 4.73
C ALA A 32 9.47 3.91 5.48
N GLY A 33 9.32 3.39 6.69
CA GLY A 33 10.36 2.75 7.47
C GLY A 33 10.74 1.37 6.91
N PRO A 34 11.61 0.63 7.60
CA PRO A 34 11.96 -0.73 7.20
C PRO A 34 10.75 -1.68 7.32
N ILE A 35 10.71 -2.70 6.47
CA ILE A 35 9.77 -3.82 6.63
C ILE A 35 10.22 -4.66 7.82
N THR A 36 9.31 -4.94 8.75
CA THR A 36 9.55 -5.75 9.95
C THR A 36 8.68 -7.00 9.93
N PHE A 37 9.17 -8.07 10.55
CA PHE A 37 8.44 -9.33 10.69
C PHE A 37 8.37 -9.74 12.16
N THR A 38 7.21 -10.21 12.58
CA THR A 38 7.04 -10.96 13.83
C THR A 38 6.38 -12.31 13.55
N ILE A 39 6.67 -13.28 14.42
CA ILE A 39 6.05 -14.59 14.38
C ILE A 39 5.38 -14.87 15.71
N THR A 40 4.15 -15.36 15.67
CA THR A 40 3.46 -15.91 16.84
C THR A 40 3.24 -17.41 16.63
N THR A 41 3.61 -18.20 17.64
CA THR A 41 3.30 -19.62 17.74
C THR A 41 2.39 -19.86 18.96
N SER A 42 1.97 -21.10 19.20
CA SER A 42 1.20 -21.41 20.42
C SER A 42 2.00 -21.18 21.72
N SER A 43 3.33 -21.27 21.65
CA SER A 43 4.25 -21.15 22.78
C SER A 43 4.87 -19.76 22.93
N VAL A 44 4.95 -18.95 21.87
CA VAL A 44 5.57 -17.62 21.87
C VAL A 44 4.68 -16.61 21.14
N THR A 45 4.33 -15.53 21.83
CA THR A 45 3.64 -14.38 21.23
C THR A 45 4.66 -13.32 20.80
N ASP A 46 4.49 -12.80 19.59
CA ASP A 46 5.27 -11.67 19.05
C ASP A 46 6.80 -11.87 19.08
N LEU A 47 7.26 -13.02 18.59
CA LEU A 47 8.68 -13.26 18.36
C LEU A 47 9.20 -12.29 17.29
N ASP A 48 9.97 -11.29 17.72
CA ASP A 48 10.72 -10.43 16.81
C ASP A 48 11.82 -11.25 16.12
N ILE A 49 11.78 -11.28 14.78
CA ILE A 49 12.76 -11.99 13.96
C ILE A 49 13.73 -11.03 13.24
N SER A 50 13.80 -9.76 13.65
CA SER A 50 14.67 -8.73 13.06
C SER A 50 16.12 -9.16 12.85
N ALA A 51 16.67 -9.99 13.73
CA ALA A 51 18.03 -10.55 13.61
C ALA A 51 18.23 -11.44 12.36
N PHE A 52 17.14 -11.97 11.78
CA PHE A 52 17.16 -12.81 10.57
C PHE A 52 16.72 -12.04 9.32
N VAL A 53 16.30 -10.78 9.47
CA VAL A 53 15.79 -9.97 8.36
C VAL A 53 16.91 -9.13 7.77
N THR A 54 17.17 -9.31 6.48
CA THR A 54 18.01 -8.39 5.69
C THR A 54 17.10 -7.48 4.88
N VAL A 55 17.15 -6.19 5.18
CA VAL A 55 16.44 -5.15 4.44
C VAL A 55 17.37 -4.52 3.40
N SER A 56 16.87 -4.37 2.19
CA SER A 56 17.52 -3.67 1.09
C SER A 56 17.84 -2.20 1.44
N PRO A 57 18.87 -1.58 0.84
CA PRO A 57 19.24 -0.19 1.13
C PRO A 57 18.13 0.84 0.83
N ASP A 58 17.23 0.52 -0.10
CA ASP A 58 16.07 1.34 -0.47
C ASP A 58 14.83 1.01 0.35
N LEU A 59 14.89 0.09 1.32
CA LEU A 59 13.79 -0.30 2.22
C LEU A 59 12.55 -0.87 1.50
N THR A 60 12.65 -1.20 0.21
CA THR A 60 11.55 -1.74 -0.60
C THR A 60 11.44 -3.25 -0.49
N GLN A 61 12.51 -3.93 -0.08
CA GLN A 61 12.58 -5.37 -0.02
C GLN A 61 13.18 -5.84 1.30
N ALA A 62 12.57 -6.87 1.88
CA ALA A 62 13.10 -7.60 3.01
C ALA A 62 13.17 -9.10 2.68
N THR A 63 14.28 -9.72 3.05
CA THR A 63 14.50 -11.16 2.90
C THR A 63 14.85 -11.75 4.26
N VAL A 64 14.29 -12.93 4.56
CA VAL A 64 14.53 -13.60 5.84
C VAL A 64 15.53 -14.73 5.64
N ASP A 65 16.55 -14.81 6.49
CA ASP A 65 17.41 -15.99 6.61
C ASP A 65 16.60 -17.14 7.24
N THR A 66 16.00 -17.94 6.37
CA THR A 66 15.20 -19.09 6.78
C THR A 66 16.02 -20.18 7.45
N THR A 67 17.33 -20.25 7.23
CA THR A 67 18.19 -21.26 7.89
C THR A 67 18.30 -20.95 9.38
N GLY A 68 18.69 -19.71 9.71
CA GLY A 68 18.76 -19.24 11.09
C GLY A 68 17.39 -19.26 11.78
N LEU A 69 16.35 -18.77 11.10
CA LEU A 69 15.00 -18.75 11.62
C LEU A 69 14.47 -20.15 11.94
N ASN A 70 14.64 -21.12 11.04
CA ASN A 70 14.17 -22.50 11.26
C ASN A 70 14.90 -23.15 12.46
N GLY A 71 16.18 -22.83 12.67
CA GLY A 71 16.92 -23.28 13.86
C GLY A 71 16.30 -22.75 15.17
N LEU A 72 15.92 -21.47 15.18
CA LEU A 72 15.23 -20.86 16.32
C LEU A 72 13.84 -21.48 16.52
N LEU A 73 13.02 -21.58 15.48
CA LEU A 73 11.68 -22.17 15.55
C LEU A 73 11.70 -23.63 16.02
N GLY A 74 12.68 -24.42 15.56
CA GLY A 74 12.89 -25.79 16.03
C GLY A 74 13.24 -25.85 17.53
N THR A 75 14.05 -24.91 18.02
CA THR A 75 14.36 -24.79 19.45
C THR A 75 13.14 -24.41 20.29
N LEU A 76 12.25 -23.61 19.71
CA LEU A 76 10.97 -23.20 20.32
C LEU A 76 9.87 -24.27 20.17
N GLY A 77 10.16 -25.42 19.55
CA GLY A 77 9.19 -26.51 19.39
C GLY A 77 8.09 -26.22 18.35
N SER A 78 8.33 -25.30 17.42
CA SER A 78 7.40 -25.05 16.32
C SER A 78 7.25 -26.27 15.42
N ALA A 79 6.02 -26.57 14.98
CA ALA A 79 5.78 -27.58 13.95
C ALA A 79 6.03 -27.06 12.53
N TYR A 80 6.63 -25.88 12.35
CA TYR A 80 6.75 -25.23 11.05
C TYR A 80 8.19 -24.85 10.71
N GLN A 81 8.48 -24.90 9.42
CA GLN A 81 9.71 -24.40 8.83
C GLN A 81 9.44 -23.64 7.54
N PHE A 82 10.32 -22.71 7.20
CA PHE A 82 10.25 -21.91 5.99
C PHE A 82 11.30 -22.34 4.99
N THR A 83 10.93 -22.48 3.71
CA THR A 83 11.93 -22.53 2.63
C THR A 83 12.30 -21.13 2.18
N ASN A 84 11.30 -20.25 2.06
CA ASN A 84 11.48 -18.82 1.85
C ASN A 84 10.44 -18.03 2.65
N LEU A 85 10.82 -16.81 3.01
CA LEU A 85 9.96 -15.80 3.60
C LEU A 85 10.56 -14.43 3.25
N GLY A 86 9.71 -13.51 2.83
CA GLY A 86 10.16 -12.18 2.48
C GLY A 86 9.02 -11.22 2.21
N GLY A 87 9.42 -9.97 2.06
CA GLY A 87 8.54 -8.84 1.91
C GLY A 87 8.99 -7.91 0.80
N ASN A 88 8.05 -7.28 0.13
CA ASN A 88 8.35 -6.12 -0.69
C ASN A 88 7.27 -5.06 -0.58
N SER A 89 7.65 -3.83 -0.87
CA SER A 89 6.77 -2.70 -0.94
C SER A 89 7.18 -1.77 -2.06
N ASN A 90 6.31 -0.81 -2.36
CA ASN A 90 6.59 0.19 -3.38
C ASN A 90 7.24 1.47 -2.82
N TYR A 91 7.99 1.42 -1.71
CA TYR A 91 8.67 2.61 -1.14
C TYR A 91 9.44 3.43 -2.21
N THR A 92 9.37 4.77 -2.23
CA THR A 92 8.64 5.77 -1.42
C THR A 92 7.16 5.97 -1.83
N GLY A 93 6.58 4.95 -2.46
CA GLY A 93 5.23 4.96 -2.99
C GLY A 93 5.13 5.71 -4.31
N THR A 94 4.00 5.50 -4.98
CA THR A 94 3.48 6.47 -5.94
C THR A 94 2.56 7.42 -5.17
N ALA A 95 2.29 8.64 -5.68
CA ALA A 95 1.34 9.56 -5.06
C ALA A 95 -0.10 8.99 -4.91
N VAL A 96 -0.39 7.86 -5.58
CA VAL A 96 -1.72 7.28 -5.75
C VAL A 96 -1.92 6.02 -4.90
N ALA A 97 -0.84 5.29 -4.59
CA ALA A 97 -0.94 4.00 -3.91
C ALA A 97 0.30 3.62 -3.08
N GLY A 98 0.03 3.00 -1.93
CA GLY A 98 1.01 2.26 -1.13
C GLY A 98 0.72 0.76 -1.24
N THR A 99 1.76 -0.06 -1.38
CA THR A 99 1.65 -1.52 -1.46
C THR A 99 2.63 -2.18 -0.51
N LEU A 100 2.19 -3.24 0.16
CA LEU A 100 3.02 -4.12 0.98
C LEU A 100 2.66 -5.57 0.65
N ASN A 101 3.66 -6.37 0.30
CA ASN A 101 3.49 -7.74 -0.18
C ASN A 101 4.38 -8.71 0.58
N MET A 102 3.76 -9.62 1.30
CA MET A 102 4.41 -10.74 1.98
C MET A 102 4.36 -11.99 1.11
N SER A 103 5.45 -12.74 1.02
CA SER A 103 5.45 -14.03 0.33
C SER A 103 6.29 -15.07 1.07
N GLY A 104 5.92 -16.34 0.91
CA GLY A 104 6.67 -17.43 1.51
C GLY A 104 6.17 -18.82 1.13
N LEU A 105 6.92 -19.80 1.61
CA LEU A 105 6.67 -21.23 1.50
C LEU A 105 6.94 -21.83 2.87
N VAL A 106 5.87 -22.35 3.48
CA VAL A 106 5.89 -22.96 4.80
C VAL A 106 5.63 -24.46 4.67
N THR A 107 6.34 -25.26 5.45
CA THR A 107 6.15 -26.71 5.55
C THR A 107 5.86 -27.08 7.01
N SER A 108 4.81 -27.89 7.22
CA SER A 108 4.51 -28.49 8.52
C SER A 108 5.36 -29.74 8.74
N LEU A 109 5.92 -29.87 9.93
CA LEU A 109 6.67 -31.02 10.42
C LEU A 109 5.76 -32.02 11.18
N GLY A 110 4.52 -31.61 11.49
CA GLY A 110 3.49 -32.44 12.14
C GLY A 110 3.70 -32.77 13.62
N THR A 111 4.73 -32.20 14.26
CA THR A 111 4.97 -32.29 15.71
C THR A 111 5.32 -30.91 16.25
N GLY A 112 4.67 -30.47 17.33
CA GLY A 112 4.91 -29.17 17.96
C GLY A 112 3.71 -28.22 17.90
N ASP A 113 3.96 -26.92 18.00
CA ASP A 113 2.92 -25.88 17.87
C ASP A 113 2.28 -25.93 16.48
N THR A 114 0.99 -26.27 16.43
CA THR A 114 0.25 -26.40 15.18
C THR A 114 -0.32 -25.09 14.66
N THR A 115 -0.11 -23.96 15.33
CA THR A 115 -0.54 -22.64 14.84
C THR A 115 0.67 -21.74 14.68
N LEU A 116 0.78 -21.10 13.51
CA LEU A 116 1.82 -20.15 13.15
C LEU A 116 1.19 -18.92 12.53
N ILE A 117 1.44 -17.76 13.12
CA ILE A 117 1.01 -16.47 12.61
C ILE A 117 2.25 -15.69 12.23
N ILE A 118 2.27 -15.16 11.01
CA ILE A 118 3.33 -14.30 10.51
C ILE A 118 2.72 -12.94 10.29
N THR A 119 3.35 -11.92 10.86
CA THR A 119 2.95 -10.53 10.67
C THR A 119 4.09 -9.78 10.03
N GLU A 120 3.84 -9.22 8.86
CA GLU A 120 4.69 -8.28 8.16
C GLU A 120 4.11 -6.88 8.33
N THR A 121 4.91 -5.93 8.79
CA THR A 121 4.50 -4.54 8.94
C THR A 121 5.51 -3.62 8.27
N GLN A 122 5.00 -2.55 7.65
CA GLN A 122 5.81 -1.42 7.27
C GLN A 122 5.09 -0.12 7.65
N ASP A 123 5.78 0.70 8.43
CA ASP A 123 5.31 2.00 8.89
C ASP A 123 5.82 3.13 8.00
N GLY A 124 5.34 4.36 8.20
CA GLY A 124 5.92 5.56 7.59
C GLY A 124 5.40 5.90 6.20
N PHE A 125 4.42 5.18 5.67
CA PHE A 125 3.80 5.58 4.41
C PHE A 125 3.15 6.97 4.58
N GLY A 126 3.50 7.91 3.72
CA GLY A 126 2.84 9.19 3.59
C GLY A 126 1.48 9.03 2.91
N ALA A 127 0.49 9.80 3.36
CA ALA A 127 -0.86 9.78 2.81
C ALA A 127 -0.86 10.07 1.29
N PRO A 128 -1.57 9.27 0.49
CA PRO A 128 -1.72 9.53 -0.94
C PRO A 128 -2.66 10.74 -1.18
N THR A 129 -2.68 11.28 -2.39
CA THR A 129 -3.49 12.48 -2.69
C THR A 129 -4.98 12.16 -2.77
N GLY A 130 -5.74 12.50 -1.73
CA GLY A 130 -7.20 12.36 -1.71
C GLY A 130 -7.76 12.37 -0.28
N PRO A 131 -9.08 12.59 -0.12
CA PRO A 131 -9.68 12.59 1.22
C PRO A 131 -9.89 11.19 1.78
N SER A 132 -10.06 10.18 0.91
CA SER A 132 -10.44 8.81 1.26
C SER A 132 -9.88 7.79 0.26
N GLY A 133 -9.98 6.51 0.60
CA GLY A 133 -9.41 5.44 -0.19
C GLY A 133 -10.04 4.07 0.02
N GLU A 134 -9.38 3.08 -0.52
CA GLU A 134 -9.70 1.66 -0.36
C GLU A 134 -8.44 0.91 0.07
N LEU A 135 -8.61 0.03 1.06
CA LEU A 135 -7.66 -1.00 1.44
C LEU A 135 -8.04 -2.27 0.69
N ASN A 136 -7.24 -2.65 -0.30
CA ASN A 136 -7.43 -3.86 -1.09
C ASN A 136 -6.42 -4.92 -0.66
N THR A 137 -6.92 -6.10 -0.35
CA THR A 137 -6.11 -7.26 0.03
C THR A 137 -6.30 -8.34 -1.02
N THR A 138 -5.21 -8.84 -1.57
CA THR A 138 -5.19 -9.97 -2.49
C THR A 138 -4.35 -11.08 -1.90
N VAL A 139 -4.91 -12.28 -1.84
CA VAL A 139 -4.22 -13.49 -1.38
C VAL A 139 -4.16 -14.46 -2.53
N THR A 140 -2.96 -14.88 -2.89
CA THR A 140 -2.72 -15.93 -3.87
C THR A 140 -1.80 -16.99 -3.29
N GLY A 141 -2.03 -18.25 -3.62
CA GLY A 141 -1.19 -19.33 -3.12
C GLY A 141 -1.69 -20.71 -3.49
N ASN A 142 -0.91 -21.72 -3.14
CA ASN A 142 -1.38 -23.10 -3.09
C ASN A 142 -1.41 -23.51 -1.62
N PHE A 143 -2.61 -23.76 -1.09
CA PHE A 143 -2.81 -24.12 0.31
C PHE A 143 -3.22 -25.58 0.43
N ASN A 144 -2.62 -26.28 1.37
CA ASN A 144 -2.96 -27.63 1.73
C ASN A 144 -4.18 -27.61 2.66
N LEU A 145 -5.33 -27.79 2.05
CA LEU A 145 -6.61 -27.79 2.74
C LEU A 145 -6.98 -29.20 3.26
N ALA A 146 -6.04 -30.16 3.27
CA ALA A 146 -6.32 -31.56 3.54
C ALA A 146 -6.52 -31.87 5.03
N GLY A 147 -7.76 -32.09 5.43
CA GLY A 147 -8.11 -32.75 6.70
C GLY A 147 -8.76 -31.84 7.73
N ALA A 148 -9.37 -32.47 8.74
CA ALA A 148 -10.00 -31.75 9.85
C ALA A 148 -8.93 -31.01 10.67
N GLY A 149 -9.19 -29.73 10.95
CA GLY A 149 -8.28 -28.89 11.73
C GLY A 149 -7.27 -28.08 10.91
N ASN A 150 -7.28 -28.20 9.57
CA ASN A 150 -6.51 -27.28 8.74
C ASN A 150 -7.25 -25.94 8.58
N SER A 151 -6.55 -24.82 8.77
CA SER A 151 -7.11 -23.50 8.49
C SER A 151 -6.01 -22.51 8.09
N GLN A 152 -6.35 -21.59 7.19
CA GLN A 152 -5.48 -20.50 6.78
C GLN A 152 -6.30 -19.23 6.73
N SER A 153 -5.85 -18.19 7.42
CA SER A 153 -6.51 -16.89 7.37
C SER A 153 -5.50 -15.80 7.08
N VAL A 154 -5.94 -14.80 6.33
CA VAL A 154 -5.16 -13.61 6.05
C VAL A 154 -5.90 -12.40 6.57
N ASN A 155 -5.18 -11.49 7.19
CA ASN A 155 -5.74 -10.22 7.59
C ASN A 155 -4.77 -9.12 7.21
N SER A 156 -5.29 -8.07 6.61
CA SER A 156 -4.53 -6.91 6.23
C SER A 156 -5.09 -5.68 6.89
N MET A 157 -4.21 -4.78 7.31
CA MET A 157 -4.61 -3.62 8.11
C MET A 157 -3.96 -2.35 7.59
N TYR A 158 -4.76 -1.28 7.65
CA TYR A 158 -4.34 0.11 7.53
C TYR A 158 -4.35 0.72 8.94
N GLY A 159 -3.25 1.37 9.32
CA GLY A 159 -2.92 1.85 10.66
C GLY A 159 -4.10 2.15 11.61
N GLY A 160 -4.17 1.39 12.72
CA GLY A 160 -4.92 1.73 13.93
C GLY A 160 -6.43 1.47 13.95
N GLY A 161 -7.04 0.92 12.89
CA GLY A 161 -8.46 0.54 13.00
C GLY A 161 -9.19 0.00 11.76
N THR A 162 -8.66 0.16 10.54
CA THR A 162 -9.27 -0.41 9.34
C THR A 162 -8.57 -1.72 8.99
N SER A 163 -9.30 -2.83 9.07
CA SER A 163 -8.79 -4.17 8.75
C SER A 163 -9.68 -4.87 7.74
N VAL A 164 -9.09 -5.69 6.88
CA VAL A 164 -9.80 -6.59 5.97
C VAL A 164 -9.26 -7.99 6.15
N THR A 165 -10.16 -8.92 6.46
CA THR A 165 -9.82 -10.33 6.57
C THR A 165 -10.15 -11.03 5.25
N ALA A 166 -9.15 -11.64 4.64
CA ALA A 166 -9.24 -12.43 3.43
C ALA A 166 -8.86 -13.89 3.72
N GLY A 167 -9.16 -14.80 2.81
CA GLY A 167 -8.75 -16.19 2.91
C GLY A 167 -9.83 -17.10 3.50
N PRO A 168 -9.59 -18.42 3.43
CA PRO A 168 -10.55 -19.42 3.88
C PRO A 168 -10.63 -19.49 5.42
N ALA A 169 -11.56 -18.75 6.00
CA ALA A 169 -12.04 -19.04 7.36
C ALA A 169 -12.63 -20.47 7.38
N ASP A 170 -12.01 -21.37 8.15
CA ASP A 170 -12.42 -22.77 8.35
C ASP A 170 -12.87 -23.50 7.07
N PHE A 171 -11.91 -23.85 6.20
CA PHE A 171 -12.21 -24.70 5.04
C PHE A 171 -12.07 -26.19 5.38
N SER A 172 -13.20 -26.91 5.40
CA SER A 172 -13.20 -28.37 5.27
C SER A 172 -13.07 -28.75 3.78
N SER A 173 -11.87 -28.66 3.22
CA SER A 173 -11.64 -29.22 1.89
C SER A 173 -11.48 -30.74 1.99
N THR A 174 -12.12 -31.45 1.06
CA THR A 174 -11.91 -32.89 0.88
C THR A 174 -10.67 -33.20 0.04
N LYS A 175 -10.00 -32.17 -0.50
CA LYS A 175 -8.79 -32.33 -1.31
C LYS A 175 -7.62 -32.71 -0.41
N THR A 176 -6.94 -33.80 -0.76
CA THR A 176 -5.71 -34.26 -0.09
C THR A 176 -4.42 -33.64 -0.66
N THR A 177 -4.58 -32.68 -1.58
CA THR A 177 -3.47 -32.02 -2.30
C THR A 177 -3.63 -30.51 -2.23
N PRO A 178 -2.53 -29.74 -2.34
CA PRO A 178 -2.60 -28.28 -2.37
C PRO A 178 -3.55 -27.78 -3.46
N ASP A 179 -4.39 -26.82 -3.13
CA ASP A 179 -5.33 -26.20 -4.06
C ASP A 179 -4.98 -24.73 -4.28
N SER A 180 -5.12 -24.27 -5.53
CA SER A 180 -4.85 -22.87 -5.86
C SER A 180 -5.94 -21.99 -5.28
N PHE A 181 -5.55 -20.97 -4.53
CA PHE A 181 -6.43 -19.95 -3.97
C PHE A 181 -6.08 -18.59 -4.57
N ASN A 182 -7.10 -17.83 -4.95
CA ASN A 182 -6.98 -16.45 -5.36
C ASN A 182 -8.23 -15.69 -4.90
N GLN A 183 -8.07 -14.75 -3.99
CA GLN A 183 -9.15 -13.92 -3.49
C GLN A 183 -8.68 -12.48 -3.35
N ALA A 184 -9.52 -11.55 -3.78
CA ALA A 184 -9.37 -10.12 -3.52
C ALA A 184 -10.55 -9.63 -2.69
N ILE A 185 -10.27 -8.84 -1.66
CA ILE A 185 -11.28 -8.22 -0.79
C ILE A 185 -10.86 -6.78 -0.49
N GLY A 186 -11.84 -5.88 -0.39
CA GLY A 186 -11.61 -4.47 -0.14
C GLY A 186 -12.36 -3.96 1.09
N ALA A 187 -11.85 -2.91 1.71
CA ALA A 187 -12.58 -2.09 2.66
C ALA A 187 -12.34 -0.60 2.41
N THR A 188 -13.32 0.22 2.75
CA THR A 188 -13.22 1.67 2.63
C THR A 188 -12.35 2.26 3.74
N ILE A 189 -11.44 3.14 3.36
CA ILE A 189 -10.67 4.01 4.25
C ILE A 189 -11.37 5.37 4.27
N ALA A 190 -12.01 5.71 5.38
CA ALA A 190 -12.79 6.93 5.50
C ALA A 190 -11.93 8.20 5.38
N SER A 191 -10.74 8.19 5.97
CA SER A 191 -9.77 9.27 5.85
C SER A 191 -8.34 8.78 5.99
N PHE A 192 -7.45 9.30 5.16
CA PHE A 192 -6.01 9.02 5.31
C PHE A 192 -5.41 9.77 6.49
N THR A 193 -4.53 9.07 7.19
CA THR A 193 -3.67 9.55 8.26
C THR A 193 -2.23 9.53 7.73
N THR A 194 -1.39 10.44 8.21
CA THR A 194 0.01 10.50 7.78
C THR A 194 0.92 10.70 9.00
N PRO A 195 1.98 9.88 9.15
CA PRO A 195 2.24 8.64 8.41
C PRO A 195 1.20 7.56 8.75
N TYR A 196 0.99 6.60 7.84
CA TYR A 196 0.23 5.38 8.08
C TYR A 196 1.14 4.15 7.98
N SER A 197 0.59 3.02 8.38
CA SER A 197 1.22 1.71 8.28
C SER A 197 0.36 0.73 7.51
N LEU A 198 1.02 -0.21 6.84
CA LEU A 198 0.39 -1.39 6.27
C LEU A 198 0.88 -2.61 7.04
N THR A 199 -0.04 -3.51 7.32
CA THR A 199 0.27 -4.78 7.97
C THR A 199 -0.39 -5.91 7.22
N ASN A 200 0.38 -6.94 6.90
CA ASN A 200 -0.07 -8.22 6.41
C ASN A 200 0.08 -9.25 7.52
N THR A 201 -0.97 -9.99 7.80
CA THR A 201 -0.93 -11.13 8.72
C THR A 201 -1.42 -12.37 7.98
N ILE A 202 -0.69 -13.47 8.08
CA ILE A 202 -1.16 -14.78 7.65
C ILE A 202 -1.05 -15.76 8.82
N SER A 203 -2.11 -16.53 9.04
CA SER A 203 -2.17 -17.59 10.04
C SER A 203 -2.29 -18.94 9.36
N PHE A 204 -1.53 -19.92 9.85
CA PHE A 204 -1.57 -21.31 9.44
C PHE A 204 -1.91 -22.19 10.62
N THR A 205 -2.86 -23.10 10.42
CA THR A 205 -3.04 -24.28 11.25
C THR A 205 -3.02 -25.51 10.36
N ILE A 206 -1.96 -26.32 10.44
CA ILE A 206 -1.70 -27.48 9.57
C ILE A 206 -1.16 -28.63 10.43
N PRO A 207 -2.03 -29.46 11.03
CA PRO A 207 -1.63 -30.59 11.87
C PRO A 207 -0.87 -31.70 11.13
N THR A 208 -0.92 -31.75 9.79
CA THR A 208 -0.36 -32.88 9.01
C THR A 208 1.11 -32.65 8.64
N ALA A 209 1.98 -33.60 9.01
CA ALA A 209 3.40 -33.59 8.62
C ALA A 209 3.61 -33.62 7.09
N GLY A 210 4.59 -32.87 6.61
CA GLY A 210 4.98 -32.79 5.20
C GLY A 210 4.08 -31.90 4.34
N ALA A 211 2.98 -31.38 4.90
CA ALA A 211 2.12 -30.44 4.21
C ALA A 211 2.87 -29.14 3.92
N THR A 212 2.75 -28.64 2.69
CA THR A 212 3.46 -27.43 2.24
C THR A 212 2.46 -26.44 1.65
N ASP A 213 2.53 -25.21 2.13
CA ASP A 213 1.73 -24.08 1.66
C ASP A 213 2.64 -23.03 1.04
N THR A 214 2.21 -22.51 -0.10
CA THR A 214 2.83 -21.33 -0.74
C THR A 214 1.84 -20.19 -0.68
N PHE A 215 2.32 -19.00 -0.37
CA PHE A 215 1.45 -17.85 -0.20
C PHE A 215 2.09 -16.56 -0.69
N THR A 216 1.21 -15.64 -1.07
CA THR A 216 1.51 -14.25 -1.37
C THR A 216 0.32 -13.44 -0.88
N VAL A 217 0.57 -12.49 0.02
CA VAL A 217 -0.41 -11.57 0.58
C VAL A 217 -0.02 -10.18 0.15
N ASN A 218 -0.80 -9.58 -0.73
CA ASN A 218 -0.61 -8.22 -1.19
C ASN A 218 -1.68 -7.32 -0.59
N THR A 219 -1.24 -6.29 0.10
CA THR A 219 -2.07 -5.21 0.61
C THR A 219 -1.75 -3.93 -0.10
N GLN A 220 -2.78 -3.33 -0.68
CA GLN A 220 -2.69 -2.11 -1.45
C GLN A 220 -3.68 -1.08 -0.92
N VAL A 221 -3.17 0.11 -0.63
CA VAL A 221 -3.99 1.30 -0.43
C VAL A 221 -4.09 2.04 -1.75
N THR A 222 -5.30 2.39 -2.15
CA THR A 222 -5.54 3.27 -3.30
C THR A 222 -6.40 4.46 -2.90
N THR A 223 -6.13 5.63 -3.48
CA THR A 223 -7.04 6.78 -3.34
C THR A 223 -8.26 6.59 -4.21
N VAL A 224 -9.45 6.89 -3.68
CA VAL A 224 -10.60 7.13 -4.54
C VAL A 224 -10.37 8.48 -5.20
N ALA A 225 -10.01 8.48 -6.47
CA ALA A 225 -9.88 9.71 -7.23
C ALA A 225 -11.21 10.45 -7.16
N VAL A 226 -11.23 11.62 -6.52
CA VAL A 226 -12.31 12.57 -6.77
C VAL A 226 -12.12 12.99 -8.21
N PRO A 227 -13.07 12.73 -9.12
CA PRO A 227 -12.98 13.30 -10.46
C PRO A 227 -12.92 14.81 -10.24
N GLU A 228 -11.75 15.42 -10.41
CA GLU A 228 -11.72 16.87 -10.52
C GLU A 228 -12.68 17.17 -11.68
N PRO A 229 -13.72 17.98 -11.47
CA PRO A 229 -14.58 18.31 -12.56
C PRO A 229 -13.66 19.01 -13.55
N VAL A 230 -13.41 18.41 -14.71
CA VAL A 230 -12.65 19.03 -15.80
C VAL A 230 -13.20 20.44 -16.05
N GLY A 231 -14.49 20.67 -15.75
CA GLY A 231 -15.16 21.97 -15.66
C GLY A 231 -14.51 23.01 -14.73
N VAL A 232 -13.99 22.67 -13.56
CA VAL A 232 -13.34 23.63 -12.63
C VAL A 232 -11.97 24.07 -13.16
N VAL A 233 -11.19 23.13 -13.69
CA VAL A 233 -9.90 23.46 -14.32
C VAL A 233 -10.13 24.26 -15.61
N SER A 234 -11.09 23.85 -16.44
CA SER A 234 -11.42 24.59 -17.67
C SER A 234 -12.10 25.93 -17.40
N LEU A 235 -12.85 26.11 -16.31
CA LEU A 235 -13.35 27.42 -15.88
C LEU A 235 -12.23 28.30 -15.33
N SER A 236 -11.36 27.78 -14.49
CA SER A 236 -10.26 28.55 -13.89
C SER A 236 -9.21 29.00 -14.91
N VAL A 237 -8.99 28.22 -15.98
CA VAL A 237 -8.09 28.60 -17.09
C VAL A 237 -8.83 29.37 -18.19
N GLY A 238 -10.04 28.94 -18.56
CA GLY A 238 -10.80 29.51 -19.67
C GLY A 238 -11.39 30.89 -19.37
N LEU A 239 -11.84 31.13 -18.14
CA LEU A 239 -12.51 32.38 -17.76
C LEU A 239 -11.55 33.60 -17.75
N PRO A 240 -10.32 33.51 -17.20
CA PRO A 240 -9.34 34.59 -17.32
C PRO A 240 -8.93 34.89 -18.76
N LEU A 241 -8.76 33.85 -19.59
CA LEU A 241 -8.40 34.01 -21.01
C LEU A 241 -9.51 34.68 -21.81
N ALA A 242 -10.77 34.27 -21.59
CA ALA A 242 -11.93 34.88 -22.22
C ALA A 242 -12.10 36.35 -21.81
N LEU A 243 -11.89 36.68 -20.53
CA LEU A 243 -11.96 38.06 -20.03
C LEU A 243 -10.83 38.93 -20.59
N LEU A 244 -9.61 38.40 -20.71
CA LEU A 244 -8.49 39.10 -21.34
C LEU A 244 -8.76 39.38 -22.82
N ALA A 245 -9.27 38.39 -23.56
CA ALA A 245 -9.64 38.56 -24.97
C ALA A 245 -10.74 39.61 -25.15
N ALA A 246 -11.77 39.59 -24.29
CA ALA A 246 -12.86 40.57 -24.31
C ALA A 246 -12.36 41.99 -23.96
N ALA A 247 -11.50 42.13 -22.95
CA ALA A 247 -10.90 43.41 -22.58
C ALA A 247 -10.02 43.98 -23.70
N TRP A 248 -9.25 43.13 -24.40
CA TRP A 248 -8.43 43.55 -25.52
C TRP A 248 -9.26 44.02 -26.71
N LYS A 249 -10.34 43.31 -27.04
CA LYS A 249 -11.29 43.73 -28.09
C LYS A 249 -11.95 45.08 -27.78
N ARG A 250 -12.36 45.32 -26.53
CA ARG A 250 -12.93 46.62 -26.11
C ARG A 250 -11.93 47.77 -26.25
N ARG A 251 -10.66 47.56 -25.89
CA ARG A 251 -9.62 48.59 -26.03
C ARG A 251 -9.34 48.95 -27.49
N ARG A 252 -9.36 47.98 -28.41
CA ARG A 252 -9.23 48.25 -29.85
C ARG A 252 -10.38 49.09 -30.39
N GLY A 253 -11.62 48.72 -30.06
CA GLY A 253 -12.80 49.47 -30.51
C GLY A 253 -12.83 50.91 -30.00
N GLN A 254 -12.38 51.16 -28.76
CA GLN A 254 -12.27 52.53 -28.23
C GLN A 254 -11.17 53.34 -28.93
N ALA A 255 -10.05 52.72 -29.28
CA ALA A 255 -8.98 53.40 -30.02
C ALA A 255 -9.41 53.79 -31.44
N GLU A 256 -10.19 52.95 -32.11
CA GLU A 256 -10.76 53.22 -33.44
C GLU A 256 -11.80 54.35 -33.38
N ALA A 257 -12.66 54.37 -32.36
CA ALA A 257 -13.67 55.42 -32.18
C ALA A 257 -13.09 56.81 -31.84
N HIS A 258 -11.87 56.89 -31.28
CA HIS A 258 -11.18 58.15 -31.04
C HIS A 258 -10.33 58.63 -32.24
N ALA A 259 -10.14 57.78 -33.25
CA ALA A 259 -9.39 58.10 -34.46
C ALA A 259 -10.28 58.58 -35.63
N ALA A 260 -11.60 58.46 -35.49
CA ALA A 260 -12.62 58.99 -36.40
C ALA A 260 -13.15 60.33 -35.89
#